data_AF-A0A2E1ZA71-F1
#
_entry.id   AF-A0A2E1ZA71-F1
#
_cell.length_a   1.000
_cell.length_b   1.000
_cell.length_c   1.000
_cell.angle_alpha   90.00
_cell.angle_beta   90.00
_cell.angle_gamma   90.00
#
_symmetry.space_group_name_H-M   'P 1'
#
loop_
_entity.id
_entity.type
_entity.pdbx_description
1 polymer ?
#
loop_
_entity_poly.entity_id
_entity_poly.type
_entity_poly.pdbx_seq_one_letter_code
_entity_poly.pdbx_strand_id
1 'polypeptide(L)'
;MLQIVAYLVAVLAMPVALAQLPELDLPSTVSGGSTTARFFGGASADDGLTYSSTFEYDQAIDINMEILVESGHVNTVGNIYVLIVWDDVYFMRLESGAYEIWDLSLEDLQAAFPTKTLQASEAINIVNDVAFGPAGVSDTTLALYLAYDSIAAAGEIFYSGSALLVTIGAEQQSSSSLQLYNTNISSIIQNNCIMCHKTGGAAASSALHYVDSSSTNFQTTNYNTLVNYINNLLGGAVERPGAAMGPATNGSSLLLSKPQGTNHGGGIQLMTGSQDLQKLQNFVNSVLSE
;
A
#
# COMPACT_ATOMS: atom_id res chain seq x y z
N MET A 1 51.45 31.28 4.92
CA MET A 1 50.63 31.32 3.69
C MET A 1 50.14 29.89 3.46
N LEU A 2 48.91 29.59 3.88
CA LEU A 2 48.35 28.23 3.87
C LEU A 2 47.30 28.16 2.76
N GLN A 3 47.55 27.30 1.76
CA GLN A 3 46.71 27.18 0.57
C GLN A 3 45.74 26.02 0.76
N ILE A 4 44.45 26.34 0.88
CA ILE A 4 43.36 25.36 0.97
C ILE A 4 43.03 24.93 -0.47
N VAL A 5 43.21 23.65 -0.76
CA VAL A 5 42.76 23.02 -2.02
C VAL A 5 41.35 22.51 -1.78
N ALA A 6 40.36 23.12 -2.44
CA ALA A 6 38.98 22.62 -2.46
C ALA A 6 38.89 21.53 -3.53
N TYR A 7 38.60 20.29 -3.12
CA TYR A 7 38.24 19.22 -4.04
C TYR A 7 36.77 19.38 -4.42
N LEU A 8 36.51 19.67 -5.70
CA LEU A 8 35.18 19.63 -6.29
C LEU A 8 34.87 18.17 -6.63
N VAL A 9 33.97 17.54 -5.86
CA VAL A 9 33.42 16.22 -6.20
C VAL A 9 32.29 16.45 -7.20
N ALA A 10 32.53 16.12 -8.47
CA ALA A 10 31.48 16.03 -9.47
C ALA A 10 30.68 14.75 -9.22
N VAL A 11 29.47 14.88 -8.69
CA VAL A 11 28.52 13.77 -8.62
C VAL A 11 27.96 13.56 -10.02
N LEU A 12 28.41 12.49 -10.69
CA LEU A 12 27.82 12.02 -11.94
C LEU A 12 26.46 11.40 -11.59
N ALA A 13 25.36 12.09 -11.90
CA ALA A 13 24.04 11.49 -11.89
C ALA A 13 23.96 10.49 -13.04
N MET A 14 23.93 9.19 -12.72
CA MET A 14 23.62 8.17 -13.73
C MET A 14 22.11 8.22 -14.01
N PRO A 15 21.68 8.17 -15.27
CA PRO A 15 20.26 8.09 -15.59
C PRO A 15 19.71 6.77 -15.04
N VAL A 16 18.67 6.85 -14.23
CA VAL A 16 17.95 5.66 -13.78
C VAL A 16 17.10 5.18 -14.96
N ALA A 17 17.26 3.92 -15.36
CA ALA A 17 16.50 3.34 -16.46
C ALA A 17 15.11 2.94 -15.94
N LEU A 18 14.06 3.44 -16.60
CA LEU A 18 12.69 3.00 -16.34
C LEU A 18 12.46 1.58 -16.85
N ALA A 19 11.60 0.84 -16.18
CA ALA A 19 11.14 -0.44 -16.67
C ALA A 19 10.24 -0.26 -17.90
N GLN A 20 10.33 -1.21 -18.84
CA GLN A 20 9.41 -1.26 -19.98
C GLN A 20 7.98 -1.57 -19.47
N LEU A 21 6.98 -0.85 -19.98
CA LEU A 21 5.58 -1.13 -19.66
C LEU A 21 5.21 -2.57 -20.01
N PRO A 22 4.52 -3.30 -19.13
CA PRO A 22 3.98 -4.62 -19.44
C PRO A 22 3.01 -4.58 -20.62
N GLU A 23 3.13 -5.54 -21.53
CA GLU A 23 2.17 -5.71 -22.63
C GLU A 23 0.86 -6.32 -22.11
N LEU A 24 -0.26 -5.77 -22.56
CA LEU A 24 -1.60 -6.31 -22.31
C LEU A 24 -1.94 -7.33 -23.40
N ASP A 25 -2.32 -8.52 -22.98
CA ASP A 25 -2.60 -9.62 -23.90
C ASP A 25 -3.85 -9.39 -24.77
N LEU A 26 -3.94 -10.19 -25.84
CA LEU A 26 -5.13 -10.35 -26.68
C LEU A 26 -5.63 -9.06 -27.36
N PRO A 27 -4.79 -8.29 -28.08
CA PRO A 27 -5.28 -7.15 -28.84
C PRO A 27 -6.39 -7.60 -29.79
N SER A 28 -7.49 -6.85 -29.81
CA SER A 28 -8.74 -7.26 -30.45
C SER A 28 -9.34 -6.13 -31.28
N THR A 29 -10.26 -6.48 -32.18
CA THR A 29 -11.04 -5.51 -32.96
C THR A 29 -12.53 -5.76 -32.78
N VAL A 30 -13.35 -4.71 -32.93
CA VAL A 30 -14.80 -4.83 -32.75
C VAL A 30 -15.45 -5.80 -33.75
N SER A 31 -14.89 -5.93 -34.95
CA SER A 31 -15.36 -6.90 -35.96
C SER A 31 -14.86 -8.33 -35.73
N GLY A 32 -13.94 -8.55 -34.80
CA GLY A 32 -13.25 -9.83 -34.60
C GLY A 32 -12.15 -10.12 -35.63
N GLY A 33 -11.78 -9.15 -36.46
CA GLY A 33 -10.61 -9.22 -37.33
C GLY A 33 -9.29 -9.26 -36.55
N SER A 34 -8.25 -9.80 -37.18
CA SER A 34 -6.90 -9.78 -36.62
C SER A 34 -6.33 -8.37 -36.58
N THR A 35 -5.55 -8.05 -35.54
CA THR A 35 -4.83 -6.77 -35.43
C THR A 35 -3.35 -6.98 -35.11
N THR A 36 -2.53 -6.03 -35.54
CA THR A 36 -1.12 -5.87 -35.18
C THR A 36 -0.88 -4.76 -34.15
N ALA A 37 -1.95 -4.08 -33.71
CA ALA A 37 -1.86 -3.12 -32.63
C ALA A 37 -1.44 -3.83 -31.34
N ARG A 38 -0.68 -3.14 -30.50
CA ARG A 38 -0.24 -3.65 -29.20
C ARG A 38 -0.54 -2.62 -28.14
N PHE A 39 -0.90 -3.09 -26.95
CA PHE A 39 -1.31 -2.25 -25.85
C PHE A 39 -0.43 -2.57 -24.65
N PHE A 40 -0.07 -1.54 -23.89
CA PHE A 40 0.78 -1.69 -22.71
C PHE A 40 0.19 -0.89 -21.57
N GLY A 41 0.44 -1.34 -20.35
CA GLY A 41 -0.10 -0.68 -19.17
C GLY A 41 0.62 -1.13 -17.91
N GLY A 42 0.89 -0.18 -17.02
CA GLY A 42 1.51 -0.46 -15.75
C GLY A 42 1.17 0.61 -14.71
N ALA A 43 0.98 0.17 -13.48
CA ALA A 43 0.90 1.03 -12.31
C ALA A 43 2.20 0.92 -11.51
N SER A 44 2.69 2.04 -10.99
CA SER A 44 3.97 2.12 -10.28
C SER A 44 3.88 3.08 -9.11
N ALA A 45 4.60 2.76 -8.03
CA ALA A 45 4.78 3.64 -6.88
C ALA A 45 6.21 4.20 -6.79
N ASP A 46 7.01 3.98 -7.84
CA ASP A 46 8.43 4.33 -7.90
C ASP A 46 8.80 4.95 -9.26
N ASP A 47 7.93 5.83 -9.78
CA ASP A 47 8.10 6.58 -11.02
C ASP A 47 8.39 5.70 -12.26
N GLY A 48 7.88 4.46 -12.28
CA GLY A 48 8.06 3.51 -13.38
C GLY A 48 9.34 2.67 -13.32
N LEU A 49 10.02 2.61 -12.17
CA LEU A 49 11.15 1.68 -11.99
C LEU A 49 10.68 0.22 -11.87
N THR A 50 9.52 0.00 -11.24
CA THR A 50 8.84 -1.29 -11.18
C THR A 50 7.34 -1.13 -11.38
N TYR A 51 6.69 -2.21 -11.79
CA TYR A 51 5.24 -2.26 -11.96
C TYR A 51 4.62 -3.31 -11.05
N SER A 52 3.49 -2.95 -10.43
CA SER A 52 2.70 -3.81 -9.55
C SER A 52 1.21 -3.74 -9.93
N SER A 53 0.44 -4.70 -9.48
CA SER A 53 -1.02 -4.75 -9.61
C SER A 53 -1.74 -4.55 -8.27
N THR A 54 -1.02 -4.33 -7.18
CA THR A 54 -1.58 -4.14 -5.83
C THR A 54 -0.81 -3.06 -5.09
N PHE A 55 -1.55 -2.16 -4.45
CA PHE A 55 -1.05 -0.98 -3.74
C PHE A 55 -1.80 -0.75 -2.44
N GLU A 56 -1.13 -0.16 -1.46
CA GLU A 56 -1.73 0.19 -0.17
C GLU A 56 -2.68 1.39 -0.30
N TYR A 57 -3.56 1.56 0.69
CA TYR A 57 -4.61 2.59 0.70
C TYR A 57 -4.10 4.01 0.43
N ASP A 58 -3.04 4.44 1.11
CA ASP A 58 -2.46 5.78 1.03
C ASP A 58 -1.27 5.88 0.07
N GLN A 59 -0.95 4.79 -0.64
CA GLN A 59 0.18 4.76 -1.56
C GLN A 59 -0.13 5.58 -2.80
N ALA A 60 0.65 6.62 -3.03
CA ALA A 60 0.58 7.39 -4.26
C ALA A 60 1.19 6.59 -5.42
N ILE A 61 0.47 6.54 -6.55
CA ILE A 61 0.87 5.77 -7.72
C ILE A 61 0.69 6.56 -9.01
N ASP A 62 1.52 6.22 -9.99
CA ASP A 62 1.35 6.57 -11.39
C ASP A 62 0.69 5.42 -12.14
N ILE A 63 -0.18 5.75 -13.09
CA ILE A 63 -0.71 4.77 -14.04
C ILE A 63 -0.43 5.29 -15.45
N ASN A 64 0.36 4.54 -16.19
CA ASN A 64 0.76 4.86 -17.55
C ASN A 64 0.35 3.71 -18.48
N MET A 65 -0.17 4.08 -19.66
CA MET A 65 -0.55 3.13 -20.69
C MET A 65 -0.05 3.59 -22.05
N GLU A 66 0.12 2.66 -22.98
CA GLU A 66 0.65 2.95 -24.31
C GLU A 66 -0.07 2.12 -25.38
N ILE A 67 -0.27 2.72 -26.55
CA ILE A 67 -0.71 2.03 -27.76
C ILE A 67 0.41 2.08 -28.78
N LEU A 68 0.83 0.92 -29.29
CA LEU A 68 1.55 0.84 -30.55
C LEU A 68 0.54 0.65 -31.66
N VAL A 69 0.33 1.73 -32.41
CA VAL A 69 -0.66 1.83 -33.49
C VAL A 69 -0.21 0.98 -34.69
N GLU A 70 -1.15 0.36 -35.39
CA GLU A 70 -0.82 -0.38 -36.61
C GLU A 70 -0.14 0.53 -37.64
N SER A 71 0.90 0.02 -38.31
CA SER A 71 1.70 0.81 -39.24
C SER A 71 0.89 1.46 -40.37
N GLY A 72 -0.21 0.83 -40.79
CA GLY A 72 -1.14 1.36 -41.80
C GLY A 72 -2.02 2.51 -41.30
N HIS A 73 -2.15 2.70 -39.98
CA HIS A 73 -2.94 3.75 -39.35
C HIS A 73 -2.08 4.93 -38.90
N VAL A 74 -0.76 4.80 -38.86
CA VAL A 74 0.14 5.91 -38.49
C VAL A 74 0.04 7.06 -39.49
N ASN A 75 0.06 8.30 -39.00
CA ASN A 75 -0.16 9.53 -39.76
C ASN A 75 -1.57 9.68 -40.36
N THR A 76 -2.53 8.89 -39.89
CA THR A 76 -3.95 9.06 -40.23
C THR A 76 -4.70 9.72 -39.08
N VAL A 77 -5.86 10.31 -39.36
CA VAL A 77 -6.73 10.85 -38.31
C VAL A 77 -7.42 9.70 -37.59
N GLY A 78 -7.47 9.76 -36.27
CA GLY A 78 -8.13 8.78 -35.43
C GLY A 78 -8.49 9.33 -34.06
N ASN A 79 -9.10 8.48 -33.25
CA ASN A 79 -9.50 8.79 -31.88
C ASN A 79 -8.88 7.79 -30.92
N ILE A 80 -8.58 8.21 -29.68
CA ILE A 80 -8.14 7.32 -28.60
C ILE A 80 -9.16 7.37 -27.47
N TYR A 81 -9.50 6.19 -26.96
CA TYR A 81 -10.46 5.96 -25.90
C TYR A 81 -9.76 5.36 -24.68
N VAL A 82 -10.18 5.80 -23.50
CA VAL A 82 -9.70 5.28 -22.21
C VAL A 82 -10.92 4.89 -21.40
N LEU A 83 -10.94 3.65 -20.93
CA LEU A 83 -12.05 3.08 -20.19
C LEU A 83 -11.57 2.57 -18.83
N ILE A 84 -12.38 2.77 -17.79
CA ILE A 84 -12.18 2.20 -16.46
C ILE A 84 -13.43 1.45 -16.07
N VAL A 85 -13.27 0.24 -15.54
CA VAL A 85 -14.35 -0.52 -14.88
C VAL A 85 -14.06 -0.51 -13.40
N TRP A 86 -15.04 -0.08 -12.62
CA TRP A 86 -14.99 -0.03 -11.16
C TRP A 86 -16.37 -0.38 -10.60
N ASP A 87 -16.44 -1.42 -9.76
CA ASP A 87 -17.68 -1.93 -9.15
C ASP A 87 -18.80 -2.19 -10.19
N ASP A 88 -18.43 -2.85 -11.29
CA ASP A 88 -19.29 -3.15 -12.44
C ASP A 88 -19.88 -1.91 -13.16
N VAL A 89 -19.39 -0.71 -12.84
CA VAL A 89 -19.69 0.53 -13.55
C VAL A 89 -18.58 0.82 -14.54
N TYR A 90 -18.97 1.11 -15.78
CA TYR A 90 -18.06 1.43 -16.87
C TYR A 90 -17.95 2.95 -16.98
N PHE A 91 -16.73 3.45 -17.02
CA PHE A 91 -16.42 4.86 -17.17
C PHE A 91 -15.61 5.07 -18.43
N MET A 92 -15.91 6.13 -19.17
CA MET A 92 -15.11 6.62 -20.28
C MET A 92 -14.47 7.96 -19.93
N ARG A 93 -13.20 8.12 -20.29
CA ARG A 93 -12.52 9.41 -20.15
C ARG A 93 -12.90 10.32 -21.30
N LEU A 94 -13.39 11.50 -20.99
CA LEU A 94 -13.66 12.55 -21.95
C LEU A 94 -12.41 13.33 -22.33
N GLU A 95 -12.48 14.13 -23.40
CA GLU A 95 -11.41 15.07 -23.80
C GLU A 95 -11.03 16.04 -22.68
N SER A 96 -11.98 16.42 -21.81
CA SER A 96 -11.72 17.27 -20.64
C SER A 96 -10.84 16.60 -19.58
N GLY A 97 -10.62 15.29 -19.68
CA GLY A 97 -9.95 14.46 -18.69
C GLY A 97 -10.88 13.94 -17.59
N ALA A 98 -12.15 14.39 -17.54
CA ALA A 98 -13.15 13.85 -16.64
C ALA A 98 -13.58 12.44 -17.05
N TYR A 99 -14.12 11.68 -16.10
CA TYR A 99 -14.73 10.38 -16.35
C TYR A 99 -16.25 10.47 -16.22
N GLU A 100 -16.94 9.93 -17.22
CA GLU A 100 -18.41 9.79 -17.22
C GLU A 100 -18.80 8.32 -17.33
N ILE A 101 -19.97 7.97 -16.79
CA ILE A 101 -20.52 6.63 -16.91
C ILE A 101 -20.83 6.36 -18.37
N TRP A 102 -20.33 5.24 -18.88
CA TRP A 102 -20.60 4.73 -20.19
C TRP A 102 -21.61 3.58 -20.09
N ASP A 103 -22.64 3.63 -20.92
CA ASP A 103 -23.73 2.65 -20.95
C ASP A 103 -23.45 1.44 -21.86
N LEU A 104 -22.20 1.32 -22.34
CA LEU A 104 -21.72 0.31 -23.29
C LEU A 104 -22.23 0.50 -24.74
N SER A 105 -22.93 1.60 -25.03
CA SER A 105 -23.32 1.97 -26.38
C SER A 105 -22.13 2.54 -27.15
N LEU A 106 -21.80 1.96 -28.31
CA LEU A 106 -20.77 2.53 -29.19
C LEU A 106 -21.17 3.89 -29.77
N GLU A 107 -22.47 4.21 -29.83
CA GLU A 107 -22.96 5.51 -30.30
C GLU A 107 -22.61 6.63 -29.32
N ASP A 108 -22.60 6.31 -28.02
CA ASP A 108 -22.34 7.26 -26.94
C ASP A 108 -20.88 7.23 -26.44
N LEU A 109 -20.05 6.37 -27.04
CA LEU A 109 -18.64 6.26 -26.71
C LEU A 109 -17.88 7.53 -27.16
N GLN A 110 -17.32 8.24 -26.19
CA GLN A 110 -16.55 9.46 -26.43
C GLN A 110 -15.05 9.25 -26.27
N ALA A 111 -14.28 9.91 -27.14
CA ALA A 111 -12.83 9.81 -27.15
C ALA A 111 -12.19 10.71 -26.09
N ALA A 112 -11.16 10.19 -25.42
CA ALA A 112 -10.27 10.97 -24.57
C ALA A 112 -9.37 11.90 -25.40
N PHE A 113 -9.04 11.49 -26.63
CA PHE A 113 -8.27 12.29 -27.57
C PHE A 113 -8.93 12.22 -28.96
N PRO A 114 -9.89 13.12 -29.25
CA PRO A 114 -10.61 13.11 -30.51
C PRO A 114 -9.79 13.70 -31.66
N THR A 115 -10.01 13.20 -32.89
CA THR A 115 -9.56 13.79 -34.17
C THR A 115 -8.06 14.12 -34.21
N LYS A 116 -7.21 13.26 -33.63
CA LYS A 116 -5.76 13.46 -33.65
C LYS A 116 -5.09 12.71 -34.79
N THR A 117 -3.91 13.17 -35.20
CA THR A 117 -3.03 12.41 -36.09
C THR A 117 -2.30 11.34 -35.30
N LEU A 118 -2.61 10.07 -35.56
CA LEU A 118 -2.05 8.93 -34.83
C LEU A 118 -0.54 8.83 -35.07
N GLN A 119 0.20 8.69 -33.98
CA GLN A 119 1.63 8.39 -33.96
C GLN A 119 1.86 6.87 -33.91
N ALA A 120 3.08 6.43 -34.17
CA ALA A 120 3.43 5.01 -34.07
C ALA A 120 3.34 4.47 -32.63
N SER A 121 3.59 5.34 -31.65
CA SER A 121 3.43 5.10 -30.22
C SER A 121 2.63 6.24 -29.63
N GLU A 122 1.58 5.89 -28.88
CA GLU A 122 0.70 6.81 -28.19
C GLU A 122 0.79 6.52 -26.70
N ALA A 123 1.52 7.36 -25.97
CA ALA A 123 1.64 7.28 -24.52
C ALA A 123 0.51 8.07 -23.85
N ILE A 124 -0.16 7.46 -22.88
CA ILE A 124 -1.27 8.02 -22.14
C ILE A 124 -0.96 7.95 -20.65
N ASN A 125 -0.85 9.12 -20.00
CA ASN A 125 -0.87 9.20 -18.55
C ASN A 125 -2.34 9.19 -18.07
N ILE A 126 -2.67 8.22 -17.23
CA ILE A 126 -4.00 8.05 -16.64
C ILE A 126 -4.08 8.87 -15.35
N VAL A 127 -3.10 8.69 -14.46
CA VAL A 127 -2.90 9.48 -13.23
C VAL A 127 -1.42 9.63 -12.94
N ASN A 128 -1.08 10.64 -12.14
CA ASN A 128 0.28 10.90 -11.70
C ASN A 128 0.28 11.21 -10.20
N ASP A 129 1.02 10.43 -9.42
CA ASP A 129 1.22 10.58 -7.98
C ASP A 129 -0.11 10.68 -7.19
N VAL A 130 -1.05 9.76 -7.47
CA VAL A 130 -2.38 9.75 -6.85
C VAL A 130 -2.50 8.62 -5.84
N ALA A 131 -2.85 8.97 -4.60
CA ALA A 131 -3.29 8.01 -3.59
C ALA A 131 -4.81 7.78 -3.70
N PHE A 132 -5.19 6.64 -4.26
CA PHE A 132 -6.59 6.33 -4.58
C PHE A 132 -7.47 6.12 -3.34
N GLY A 133 -6.93 5.56 -2.25
CA GLY A 133 -7.70 5.32 -1.03
C GLY A 133 -8.30 6.60 -0.44
N PRO A 134 -7.48 7.62 -0.11
CA PRO A 134 -7.98 8.93 0.32
C PRO A 134 -8.88 9.64 -0.70
N ALA A 135 -8.78 9.29 -1.99
CA ALA A 135 -9.65 9.81 -3.05
C ALA A 135 -11.01 9.09 -3.13
N GLY A 136 -11.25 8.09 -2.26
CA GLY A 136 -12.52 7.35 -2.16
C GLY A 136 -12.56 6.06 -2.96
N VAL A 137 -11.41 5.58 -3.47
CA VAL A 137 -11.29 4.31 -4.21
C VAL A 137 -10.39 3.37 -3.40
N SER A 138 -11.00 2.47 -2.63
CA SER A 138 -10.29 1.54 -1.73
C SER A 138 -11.02 0.21 -1.62
N ASP A 139 -10.32 -0.84 -1.19
CA ASP A 139 -10.87 -2.20 -1.06
C ASP A 139 -11.51 -2.70 -2.36
N THR A 140 -10.88 -2.37 -3.49
CA THR A 140 -11.42 -2.61 -4.83
C THR A 140 -10.31 -2.79 -5.86
N THR A 141 -10.69 -3.28 -7.04
CA THR A 141 -9.81 -3.43 -8.20
C THR A 141 -10.40 -2.64 -9.37
N LEU A 142 -9.59 -1.73 -9.92
CA LEU A 142 -9.87 -1.04 -11.16
C LEU A 142 -9.39 -1.89 -12.34
N ALA A 143 -10.20 -1.99 -13.40
CA ALA A 143 -9.80 -2.58 -14.67
C ALA A 143 -9.76 -1.50 -15.76
N LEU A 144 -8.59 -1.25 -16.32
CA LEU A 144 -8.39 -0.19 -17.32
C LEU A 144 -8.19 -0.78 -18.71
N TYR A 145 -8.83 -0.17 -19.71
CA TYR A 145 -8.72 -0.54 -21.12
C TYR A 145 -8.37 0.67 -21.97
N LEU A 146 -7.64 0.39 -23.06
CA LEU A 146 -7.39 1.36 -24.12
C LEU A 146 -8.03 0.88 -25.42
N ALA A 147 -8.51 1.83 -26.20
CA ALA A 147 -8.94 1.59 -27.56
C ALA A 147 -8.57 2.76 -28.47
N TYR A 148 -8.56 2.52 -29.78
CA TYR A 148 -8.46 3.57 -30.79
C TYR A 148 -9.21 3.19 -32.06
N ASP A 149 -9.57 4.20 -32.85
CA ASP A 149 -10.04 4.04 -34.23
C ASP A 149 -9.20 4.90 -35.19
N SER A 150 -9.33 4.63 -36.48
CA SER A 150 -8.64 5.36 -37.55
C SER A 150 -9.51 5.47 -38.78
N ILE A 151 -9.43 6.60 -39.49
CA ILE A 151 -10.08 6.77 -40.79
C ILE A 151 -9.55 5.79 -41.86
N ALA A 152 -8.38 5.18 -41.67
CA ALA A 152 -7.83 4.15 -42.57
C ALA A 152 -8.51 2.78 -42.40
N ALA A 153 -9.24 2.58 -41.30
CA ALA A 153 -10.05 1.39 -41.02
C ALA A 153 -11.45 1.84 -40.55
N ALA A 154 -12.20 2.49 -41.45
CA ALA A 154 -13.50 3.07 -41.12
C ALA A 154 -14.47 2.01 -40.56
N GLY A 155 -15.03 2.29 -39.38
CA GLY A 155 -15.97 1.40 -38.67
C GLY A 155 -15.30 0.37 -37.75
N GLU A 156 -13.96 0.33 -37.68
CA GLU A 156 -13.23 -0.53 -36.74
C GLU A 156 -12.78 0.22 -35.49
N ILE A 157 -12.80 -0.50 -34.37
CA ILE A 157 -12.18 -0.08 -33.10
C ILE A 157 -11.21 -1.19 -32.70
N PHE A 158 -10.00 -0.79 -32.37
CA PHE A 158 -8.90 -1.66 -31.92
C PHE A 158 -8.70 -1.44 -30.43
N TYR A 159 -8.65 -2.51 -29.63
CA TYR A 159 -8.62 -2.37 -28.18
C TYR A 159 -7.79 -3.46 -27.48
N SER A 160 -7.36 -3.16 -26.25
CA SER A 160 -6.72 -4.11 -25.36
C SER A 160 -7.74 -5.19 -24.95
N GLY A 161 -7.55 -6.45 -25.35
CA GLY A 161 -8.49 -7.52 -24.98
C GLY A 161 -8.39 -7.94 -23.51
N SER A 162 -7.22 -7.73 -22.89
CA SER A 162 -7.02 -7.84 -21.44
C SER A 162 -6.93 -6.46 -20.79
N ALA A 163 -7.46 -6.34 -19.57
CA ALA A 163 -7.37 -5.11 -18.79
C ALA A 163 -6.02 -4.98 -18.08
N LEU A 164 -5.59 -3.74 -17.84
CA LEU A 164 -4.68 -3.46 -16.75
C LEU A 164 -5.47 -3.51 -15.44
N LEU A 165 -5.11 -4.42 -14.52
CA LEU A 165 -5.73 -4.54 -13.20
C LEU A 165 -4.91 -3.81 -12.14
N VAL A 166 -5.56 -2.93 -11.39
CA VAL A 166 -4.96 -2.15 -10.30
C VAL A 166 -5.80 -2.30 -9.04
N THR A 167 -5.27 -2.98 -8.03
CA THR A 167 -5.95 -3.23 -6.75
C THR A 167 -5.48 -2.22 -5.71
N ILE A 168 -6.42 -1.55 -5.05
CA ILE A 168 -6.17 -0.62 -3.96
C ILE A 168 -6.65 -1.25 -2.65
N GLY A 169 -5.75 -1.34 -1.68
CA GLY A 169 -6.04 -1.91 -0.36
C GLY A 169 -7.14 -1.14 0.40
N ALA A 170 -7.79 -1.83 1.33
CA ALA A 170 -8.71 -1.20 2.28
C ALA A 170 -7.97 -0.19 3.17
N GLU A 171 -8.69 0.81 3.69
CA GLU A 171 -8.17 1.72 4.70
C GLU A 171 -7.63 0.92 5.88
N GLN A 172 -6.32 0.98 6.08
CA GLN A 172 -5.72 0.45 7.29
C GLN A 172 -6.08 1.39 8.44
N GLN A 173 -6.84 0.90 9.41
CA GLN A 173 -7.07 1.60 10.68
C GLN A 173 -5.75 1.66 11.48
N SER A 174 -4.82 2.52 11.07
CA SER A 174 -3.64 2.87 11.84
C SER A 174 -4.02 3.87 12.93
N SER A 175 -4.84 3.42 13.90
CA SER A 175 -4.94 4.16 15.15
C SER A 175 -3.56 4.19 15.81
N SER A 176 -3.08 5.38 16.18
CA SER A 176 -1.77 5.51 16.87
C SER A 176 -1.67 4.51 18.02
N SER A 177 -0.46 4.05 18.31
CA SER A 177 -0.22 3.07 19.36
C SER A 177 -0.74 3.58 20.71
N LEU A 178 -0.69 4.90 20.95
CA LEU A 178 -1.30 5.55 22.11
C LEU A 178 -2.83 5.43 22.13
N GLN A 179 -3.52 5.59 20.99
CA GLN A 179 -4.96 5.41 20.91
C GLN A 179 -5.36 3.94 21.12
N LEU A 180 -4.65 3.00 20.50
CA LEU A 180 -4.82 1.56 20.76
C LEU A 180 -4.61 1.24 22.23
N TYR A 181 -3.58 1.85 22.83
CA TYR A 181 -3.28 1.68 24.24
C TYR A 181 -4.44 2.16 25.11
N ASN A 182 -4.88 3.40 24.92
CA ASN A 182 -5.94 4.00 25.74
C ASN A 182 -7.28 3.26 25.60
N THR A 183 -7.61 2.82 24.39
CA THR A 183 -8.89 2.17 24.08
C THR A 183 -8.91 0.72 24.53
N ASN A 184 -7.83 -0.03 24.28
CA ASN A 184 -7.82 -1.48 24.41
C ASN A 184 -6.87 -1.96 25.52
N ILE A 185 -5.61 -1.55 25.45
CA ILE A 185 -4.54 -2.18 26.25
C ILE A 185 -4.56 -1.75 27.70
N SER A 186 -4.93 -0.50 27.99
CA SER A 186 -4.93 -0.01 29.36
C SER A 186 -5.83 -0.87 30.25
N SER A 187 -6.98 -1.32 29.75
CA SER A 187 -7.88 -2.22 30.50
C SER A 187 -7.26 -3.60 30.72
N ILE A 188 -6.60 -4.16 29.70
CA ILE A 188 -5.90 -5.45 29.77
C ILE A 188 -4.79 -5.41 30.83
N ILE A 189 -3.99 -4.34 30.85
CA ILE A 189 -2.93 -4.16 31.85
C ILE A 189 -3.50 -4.08 33.26
N GLN A 190 -4.56 -3.28 33.46
CA GLN A 190 -5.16 -3.11 34.78
C GLN A 190 -5.86 -4.38 35.29
N ASN A 191 -6.40 -5.21 34.40
CA ASN A 191 -7.13 -6.42 34.80
C ASN A 191 -6.22 -7.65 34.99
N ASN A 192 -5.21 -7.81 34.12
CA ASN A 192 -4.47 -9.08 34.02
C ASN A 192 -3.00 -8.95 34.47
N CYS A 193 -2.35 -7.84 34.14
CA CYS A 193 -0.88 -7.75 34.25
C CYS A 193 -0.42 -7.06 35.54
N ILE A 194 -1.13 -6.01 35.97
CA ILE A 194 -0.69 -5.12 37.05
C ILE A 194 -0.55 -5.80 38.40
N MET A 195 -1.35 -6.83 38.68
CA MET A 195 -1.31 -7.55 39.97
C MET A 195 0.08 -8.13 40.26
N CYS A 196 0.80 -8.54 39.22
CA CYS A 196 2.17 -9.06 39.33
C CYS A 196 3.22 -8.00 38.99
N HIS A 197 2.97 -7.20 37.96
CA HIS A 197 3.90 -6.21 37.40
C HIS A 197 3.73 -4.83 38.03
N LYS A 198 3.84 -4.76 39.36
CA LYS A 198 3.79 -3.52 40.15
C LYS A 198 4.84 -3.56 41.26
N THR A 199 5.11 -2.42 41.87
CA THR A 199 5.97 -2.36 43.07
C THR A 199 5.43 -3.30 44.16
N GLY A 200 6.27 -4.21 44.63
CA GLY A 200 5.92 -5.23 45.63
C GLY A 200 5.13 -6.43 45.10
N GLY A 201 4.83 -6.48 43.79
CA GLY A 201 4.20 -7.62 43.14
C GLY A 201 5.16 -8.78 42.87
N ALA A 202 4.60 -9.94 42.50
CA ALA A 202 5.39 -11.16 42.25
C ALA A 202 6.39 -11.02 41.09
N ALA A 203 6.15 -10.10 40.15
CA ALA A 203 7.01 -9.81 39.01
C ALA A 203 7.69 -8.43 39.13
N ALA A 204 7.84 -7.90 40.35
CA ALA A 204 8.46 -6.60 40.60
C ALA A 204 9.95 -6.51 40.22
N SER A 205 10.60 -7.61 39.85
CA SER A 205 11.97 -7.62 39.31
C SER A 205 12.03 -7.66 37.79
N SER A 206 10.88 -7.72 37.11
CA SER A 206 10.81 -7.67 35.64
C SER A 206 11.03 -6.25 35.11
N ALA A 207 11.27 -6.09 33.81
CA ALA A 207 11.38 -4.76 33.20
C ALA A 207 10.02 -4.02 33.08
N LEU A 208 8.91 -4.68 33.37
CA LEU A 208 7.56 -4.12 33.28
C LEU A 208 7.07 -3.73 34.68
N HIS A 209 6.91 -2.43 34.89
CA HIS A 209 6.40 -1.84 36.12
C HIS A 209 5.22 -0.91 35.82
N TYR A 210 4.02 -1.35 36.18
CA TYR A 210 2.79 -0.61 35.97
C TYR A 210 2.32 0.11 37.24
N VAL A 211 1.58 1.19 37.03
CA VAL A 211 0.86 1.95 38.05
C VAL A 211 -0.64 1.75 37.91
N ASP A 212 -1.34 1.86 39.03
CA ASP A 212 -2.79 1.62 39.16
C ASP A 212 -3.60 2.76 38.54
N SER A 213 -4.82 2.47 38.07
CA SER A 213 -5.78 3.44 37.52
C SER A 213 -6.10 4.62 38.46
N SER A 214 -5.92 4.46 39.76
CA SER A 214 -6.02 5.52 40.76
C SER A 214 -4.85 6.52 40.73
N SER A 215 -3.75 6.22 40.04
CA SER A 215 -2.58 7.09 39.94
C SER A 215 -2.78 8.15 38.84
N THR A 216 -2.36 9.38 39.10
CA THR A 216 -2.36 10.44 38.06
C THR A 216 -1.52 10.00 36.86
N ASN A 217 -2.05 10.20 35.65
CA ASN A 217 -1.41 9.85 34.38
C ASN A 217 -1.10 8.35 34.18
N PHE A 218 -1.80 7.44 34.86
CA PHE A 218 -1.53 6.00 34.78
C PHE A 218 -1.49 5.46 33.35
N GLN A 219 -2.36 5.96 32.46
CA GLN A 219 -2.39 5.54 31.07
C GLN A 219 -1.08 5.89 30.36
N THR A 220 -0.66 7.15 30.43
CA THR A 220 0.60 7.62 29.82
C THR A 220 1.82 6.93 30.41
N THR A 221 1.87 6.75 31.74
CA THR A 221 2.99 6.06 32.39
C THR A 221 3.11 4.61 31.92
N ASN A 222 2.01 3.87 31.94
CA ASN A 222 2.00 2.46 31.54
C ASN A 222 2.20 2.27 30.02
N TYR A 223 1.69 3.19 29.20
CA TYR A 223 1.98 3.25 27.76
C TYR A 223 3.48 3.37 27.51
N ASN A 224 4.14 4.36 28.12
CA ASN A 224 5.58 4.56 27.99
C ASN A 224 6.38 3.35 28.47
N THR A 225 5.94 2.67 29.54
CA THR A 225 6.56 1.41 29.99
C THR A 225 6.53 0.34 28.90
N LEU A 226 5.38 0.15 28.23
CA LEU A 226 5.25 -0.84 27.17
C LEU A 226 6.05 -0.47 25.91
N VAL A 227 5.95 0.78 25.45
CA VAL A 227 6.72 1.26 24.28
C VAL A 227 8.22 1.09 24.52
N ASN A 228 8.70 1.50 25.71
CA ASN A 228 10.09 1.30 26.08
C ASN A 228 10.47 -0.18 26.11
N TYR A 229 9.61 -1.06 26.61
CA TYR A 229 9.89 -2.50 26.65
C TYR A 229 9.97 -3.10 25.24
N ILE A 230 9.04 -2.73 24.36
CA ILE A 230 9.00 -3.17 22.96
C ILE A 230 10.26 -2.72 22.22
N ASN A 231 10.66 -1.46 22.36
CA ASN A 231 11.73 -0.84 21.59
C ASN A 231 13.15 -1.07 22.16
N ASN A 232 13.31 -1.21 23.48
CA ASN A 232 14.64 -1.12 24.13
C ASN A 232 15.22 -2.45 24.63
N LEU A 233 14.70 -3.63 24.26
CA LEU A 233 15.22 -4.91 24.77
C LEU A 233 16.56 -5.36 24.16
N LEU A 234 17.40 -4.42 23.71
CA LEU A 234 18.86 -4.57 23.58
C LEU A 234 19.66 -3.70 24.59
N GLY A 235 19.00 -2.97 25.49
CA GLY A 235 19.65 -2.03 26.41
C GLY A 235 19.14 -2.09 27.85
N GLY A 236 19.67 -3.03 28.65
CA GLY A 236 19.85 -2.81 30.10
C GLY A 236 19.06 -3.69 31.08
N ALA A 237 18.00 -4.40 30.67
CA ALA A 237 17.36 -5.39 31.54
C ALA A 237 17.86 -6.79 31.22
N VAL A 238 18.87 -7.24 31.98
CA VAL A 238 19.20 -8.66 32.07
C VAL A 238 18.03 -9.35 32.76
N GLU A 239 17.05 -9.87 32.00
CA GLU A 239 16.25 -10.98 32.50
C GLU A 239 17.24 -12.15 32.71
N ARG A 240 17.74 -12.21 33.95
CA ARG A 240 18.60 -13.21 34.57
C ARG A 240 19.08 -14.36 33.64
N PRO A 241 20.40 -14.53 33.40
CA PRO A 241 20.90 -15.69 32.68
C PRO A 241 20.64 -16.93 33.54
N GLY A 242 19.65 -17.72 33.13
CA GLY A 242 19.17 -18.85 33.92
C GLY A 242 18.20 -19.73 33.15
N ALA A 243 18.71 -20.42 32.13
CA ALA A 243 18.28 -21.73 31.64
C ALA A 243 16.81 -21.98 31.22
N ALA A 244 15.91 -20.99 31.21
CA ALA A 244 14.48 -21.24 30.99
C ALA A 244 13.81 -20.44 29.87
N MET A 245 14.55 -19.68 29.06
CA MET A 245 13.95 -18.89 27.97
C MET A 245 14.40 -19.42 26.61
N GLY A 246 13.42 -19.80 25.80
CA GLY A 246 13.61 -20.10 24.38
C GLY A 246 14.02 -18.85 23.57
N PRO A 247 14.03 -18.94 22.23
CA PRO A 247 14.77 -18.04 21.33
C PRO A 247 14.22 -16.61 21.16
N ALA A 248 13.31 -16.14 22.01
CA ALA A 248 12.76 -14.79 21.90
C ALA A 248 13.78 -13.74 22.37
N THR A 249 14.36 -12.99 21.44
CA THR A 249 15.48 -12.06 21.65
C THR A 249 15.09 -10.58 21.76
N ASN A 250 13.79 -10.23 21.67
CA ASN A 250 13.32 -8.84 21.70
C ASN A 250 11.99 -8.66 22.49
N GLY A 251 11.69 -7.43 22.91
CA GLY A 251 10.56 -7.13 23.79
C GLY A 251 9.19 -7.39 23.18
N SER A 252 9.02 -7.13 21.89
CA SER A 252 7.76 -7.43 21.19
C SER A 252 7.39 -8.92 21.23
N SER A 253 8.35 -9.80 20.94
CA SER A 253 8.10 -11.25 20.97
C SER A 253 7.83 -11.78 22.37
N LEU A 254 8.52 -11.27 23.39
CA LEU A 254 8.28 -11.64 24.79
C LEU A 254 6.92 -11.13 25.31
N LEU A 255 6.54 -9.90 24.95
CA LEU A 255 5.26 -9.32 25.34
C LEU A 255 4.06 -10.09 24.78
N LEU A 256 4.22 -10.68 23.58
CA LEU A 256 3.18 -11.52 22.99
C LEU A 256 3.19 -12.96 23.50
N SER A 257 4.36 -13.55 23.78
CA SER A 257 4.48 -14.97 24.14
C SER A 257 4.29 -15.27 25.62
N LYS A 258 4.79 -14.41 26.53
CA LYS A 258 4.73 -14.67 27.98
C LYS A 258 3.31 -14.67 28.54
N PRO A 259 2.41 -13.71 28.24
CA PRO A 259 1.05 -13.73 28.76
C PRO A 259 0.26 -14.99 28.37
N GLN A 260 0.68 -15.72 27.33
CA GLN A 260 0.10 -17.01 26.93
C GLN A 260 0.59 -18.19 27.80
N GLY A 261 1.39 -17.95 28.84
CA GLY A 261 1.91 -18.96 29.76
C GLY A 261 3.30 -19.50 29.41
N THR A 262 3.91 -19.05 28.31
CA THR A 262 5.24 -19.51 27.90
C THR A 262 6.32 -18.92 28.80
N ASN A 263 6.85 -19.71 29.74
CA ASN A 263 7.90 -19.32 30.69
C ASN A 263 7.60 -18.04 31.50
N HIS A 264 6.32 -17.77 31.76
CA HIS A 264 5.88 -16.53 32.41
C HIS A 264 5.85 -16.61 33.96
N GLY A 265 5.83 -17.82 34.53
CA GLY A 265 5.76 -18.04 35.98
C GLY A 265 4.39 -17.72 36.61
N GLY A 266 3.66 -16.73 36.10
CA GLY A 266 2.29 -16.38 36.51
C GLY A 266 1.19 -17.17 35.80
N GLY A 267 1.52 -18.20 35.04
CA GLY A 267 0.55 -18.95 34.22
C GLY A 267 0.00 -18.15 33.04
N ILE A 268 -1.11 -18.64 32.48
CA ILE A 268 -1.81 -18.02 31.34
C ILE A 268 -2.60 -16.80 31.84
N GLN A 269 -2.26 -15.63 31.30
CA GLN A 269 -2.97 -14.37 31.51
C GLN A 269 -3.83 -13.99 30.31
N LEU A 270 -3.36 -14.29 29.09
CA LEU A 270 -4.09 -14.08 27.83
C LEU A 270 -4.09 -15.39 27.05
N MET A 271 -5.29 -15.93 26.79
CA MET A 271 -5.43 -17.20 26.06
C MET A 271 -5.07 -17.03 24.58
N THR A 272 -4.40 -18.01 23.99
CA THR A 272 -4.15 -18.06 22.54
C THR A 272 -5.46 -17.95 21.76
N GLY A 273 -5.50 -17.06 20.75
CA GLY A 273 -6.70 -16.78 19.96
C GLY A 273 -7.73 -15.86 20.61
N SER A 274 -7.55 -15.44 21.86
CA SER A 274 -8.47 -14.49 22.53
C SER A 274 -8.44 -13.10 21.89
N GLN A 275 -9.55 -12.37 22.01
CA GLN A 275 -9.65 -10.99 21.55
C GLN A 275 -8.64 -10.07 22.24
N ASP A 276 -8.34 -10.30 23.53
CA ASP A 276 -7.38 -9.48 24.27
C ASP A 276 -5.94 -9.71 23.79
N LEU A 277 -5.59 -10.94 23.39
CA LEU A 277 -4.31 -11.21 22.75
C LEU A 277 -4.22 -10.54 21.37
N GLN A 278 -5.29 -10.57 20.58
CA GLN A 278 -5.34 -9.89 19.28
C GLN A 278 -5.19 -8.37 19.43
N LYS A 279 -5.87 -7.76 20.40
CA LYS A 279 -5.69 -6.34 20.75
C LYS A 279 -4.25 -6.02 21.10
N LEU A 280 -3.61 -6.84 21.94
CA LEU A 280 -2.21 -6.69 22.31
C LEU A 280 -1.28 -6.81 21.09
N GLN A 281 -1.56 -7.73 20.16
CA GLN A 281 -0.81 -7.89 18.92
C GLN A 281 -0.93 -6.65 18.02
N ASN A 282 -2.14 -6.11 17.85
CA ASN A 282 -2.35 -4.89 17.07
C ASN A 282 -1.60 -3.70 17.67
N PHE A 283 -1.62 -3.54 18.99
CA PHE A 283 -0.83 -2.51 19.69
C PHE A 283 0.67 -2.70 19.46
N VAL A 284 1.22 -3.91 19.61
CA VAL A 284 2.65 -4.17 19.39
C VAL A 284 3.04 -3.85 17.95
N ASN A 285 2.25 -4.26 16.96
CA ASN A 285 2.51 -3.96 15.56
C ASN A 285 2.50 -2.44 15.31
N SER A 286 1.54 -1.72 15.90
CA SER A 286 1.44 -0.27 15.78
C SER A 286 2.64 0.46 16.43
N VAL A 287 3.15 -0.01 17.58
CA VAL A 287 4.38 0.55 18.18
C VAL A 287 5.60 0.32 17.29
N LEU A 288 5.70 -0.84 16.63
CA LEU A 288 6.84 -1.17 15.76
C LEU A 288 6.82 -0.45 14.41
N SER A 289 5.66 0.07 14.00
CA SER A 289 5.50 0.88 12.80
C SER A 289 5.68 2.38 13.02
N GLU A 290 5.81 2.82 14.28
CA GLU A 290 6.06 4.21 14.68
C GLU A 290 7.56 4.50 14.88
#